data_AF-A0A1W1BZL1-F1
#
_entry.id   AF-A0A1W1BZL1-F1
#
_cell.length_a   1.000
_cell.length_b   1.000
_cell.length_c   1.000
_cell.angle_alpha   90.00
_cell.angle_beta   90.00
_cell.angle_gamma   90.00
#
_symmetry.space_group_name_H-M   'P 1'
#
loop_
_entity.id
_entity.type
_entity.pdbx_description
1 polymer ?
#
loop_
_entity_poly.entity_id
_entity_poly.type
_entity_poly.pdbx_seq_one_letter_code
_entity_poly.pdbx_strand_id
1 'polypeptide(L)'
;MKRYDLRHLKDDFYDRMAELIDQGIKVDEVGIFIFEVGDFSHIQKSADFVRELGHDLMNSLKFNEVDWTIVVKKVSEETRQKRAEAQEIAKKEAEEAAKIAAQKEAEKAKKLAEKEAAKAAEAQKAQ
;
A
#
# COMPACT_ATOMS: atom_id res chain seq x y z
N MET A 1 6.54 25.70 5.42
CA MET A 1 6.13 24.56 6.26
C MET A 1 4.90 25.00 7.02
N LYS A 2 3.83 24.20 6.97
CA LYS A 2 2.56 24.51 7.65
C LYS A 2 2.21 23.38 8.61
N ARG A 3 1.61 23.72 9.76
CA ARG A 3 1.14 22.77 10.75
C ARG A 3 -0.39 22.85 10.82
N TYR A 4 -1.04 21.70 10.81
CA TYR A 4 -2.48 21.54 10.88
C TYR A 4 -2.84 20.62 12.05
N ASP A 5 -3.80 21.07 12.84
CA ASP A 5 -4.33 20.32 13.98
C ASP A 5 -5.68 19.73 13.63
N LEU A 6 -5.73 18.40 13.54
CA LEU A 6 -6.89 17.58 13.18
C LEU A 6 -7.41 16.76 14.36
N ARG A 7 -6.90 16.97 15.59
CA ARG A 7 -7.31 16.19 16.78
C ARG A 7 -8.80 16.29 17.07
N HIS A 8 -9.41 17.42 16.72
CA HIS A 8 -10.86 17.64 16.84
C HIS A 8 -11.71 16.69 15.97
N LEU A 9 -11.12 16.07 14.94
CA LEU A 9 -11.81 15.16 14.03
C LEU A 9 -11.70 13.68 14.43
N LYS A 10 -10.83 13.35 15.41
CA LYS A 10 -10.59 11.97 15.86
C LYS A 10 -10.32 11.02 14.68
N ASP A 11 -11.23 10.11 14.39
CA ASP A 11 -11.08 9.07 13.36
C ASP A 11 -11.41 9.56 11.93
N ASP A 12 -12.15 10.68 11.79
CA ASP A 12 -12.63 11.22 10.50
C ASP A 12 -11.71 12.32 9.93
N PHE A 13 -10.40 12.23 10.18
CA PHE A 13 -9.44 13.27 9.78
C PHE A 13 -8.95 13.18 8.32
N TYR A 14 -9.16 12.04 7.65
CA TYR A 14 -8.58 11.75 6.33
C TYR A 14 -9.05 12.73 5.24
N ASP A 15 -10.35 13.01 5.19
CA ASP A 15 -10.92 13.93 4.20
C ASP A 15 -10.34 15.33 4.36
N ARG A 16 -10.29 15.81 5.61
CA ARG A 16 -9.73 17.14 5.90
C ARG A 16 -8.24 17.20 5.59
N MET A 17 -7.51 16.12 5.82
CA MET A 17 -6.10 16.03 5.47
C MET A 17 -5.89 16.14 3.96
N ALA A 18 -6.69 15.44 3.14
CA ALA A 18 -6.62 15.52 1.70
C ALA A 18 -6.86 16.95 1.18
N GLU A 19 -7.91 17.61 1.68
CA GLU A 19 -8.21 19.01 1.33
C GLU A 19 -7.07 19.96 1.67
N LEU A 20 -6.45 19.79 2.84
CA LEU A 20 -5.35 20.63 3.30
C LEU A 20 -4.05 20.37 2.53
N ILE A 21 -3.81 19.15 2.07
CA ILE A 21 -2.69 18.86 1.18
C ILE A 21 -2.92 19.53 -0.18
N ASP A 22 -4.14 19.49 -0.70
CA ASP A 22 -4.43 20.02 -2.03
C ASP A 22 -4.50 21.56 -2.07
N GLN A 23 -5.22 22.17 -1.13
CA GLN A 23 -5.42 23.63 -1.12
C GLN A 23 -4.49 24.35 -0.15
N GLY A 24 -4.09 23.69 0.93
CA GLY A 24 -3.38 24.31 2.04
C GLY A 24 -1.87 24.44 1.81
N ILE A 25 -1.25 23.54 1.05
CA ILE A 25 0.22 23.44 0.92
C ILE A 25 0.65 23.64 -0.54
N LYS A 26 1.74 24.38 -0.75
CA LYS A 26 2.33 24.57 -2.08
C LYS A 26 3.14 23.34 -2.52
N VAL A 27 3.35 23.19 -3.83
CA VAL A 27 4.27 22.16 -4.35
C VAL A 27 5.66 22.36 -3.72
N ASP A 28 6.29 21.25 -3.34
CA ASP A 28 7.54 21.16 -2.61
C ASP A 28 7.55 21.70 -1.17
N GLU A 29 6.40 22.14 -0.66
CA GLU A 29 6.24 22.53 0.73
C GLU A 29 5.84 21.34 1.61
N VAL A 30 6.27 21.42 2.88
CA VAL A 30 6.00 20.41 3.91
C VAL A 30 4.81 20.82 4.77
N GLY A 31 3.86 19.90 4.93
CA GLY A 31 2.77 19.93 5.89
C GLY A 31 2.99 18.98 7.05
N ILE A 32 2.72 19.44 8.26
CA ILE A 32 2.69 18.62 9.47
C ILE A 32 1.24 18.51 9.91
N PHE A 33 0.72 17.28 9.95
CA PHE A 33 -0.64 17.00 10.40
C PHE A 33 -0.59 16.30 11.74
N ILE A 34 -1.36 16.82 12.69
CA ILE A 34 -1.46 16.26 14.04
C ILE A 34 -2.87 15.74 14.23
N PHE A 35 -3.00 14.50 14.66
CA PHE A 35 -4.28 13.86 14.89
C PHE A 35 -4.19 12.94 16.11
N GLU A 36 -5.33 12.71 16.74
CA GLU A 36 -5.43 11.84 17.90
C GLU A 36 -5.73 10.42 17.42
N VAL A 37 -4.97 9.44 17.92
CA VAL A 37 -5.09 8.03 17.54
C VAL A 37 -5.14 7.17 18.79
N GLY A 38 -6.29 6.53 19.01
CA GLY A 38 -6.44 5.53 20.07
C GLY A 38 -5.89 4.14 19.71
N ASP A 39 -5.90 3.76 18.42
CA ASP A 39 -5.44 2.47 17.92
C ASP A 39 -4.44 2.61 16.74
N PHE A 40 -3.37 1.80 16.75
CA PHE A 40 -2.27 1.89 15.79
C PHE A 40 -2.70 1.64 14.33
N SER A 41 -3.89 1.09 14.09
CA SER A 41 -4.42 0.82 12.75
C SER A 41 -4.54 2.08 11.86
N HIS A 42 -4.76 3.26 12.45
CA HIS A 42 -4.87 4.52 11.70
C HIS A 42 -3.54 5.06 11.18
N ILE A 43 -2.41 4.61 11.72
CA ILE A 43 -1.08 5.05 11.29
C ILE A 43 -0.72 4.43 9.94
N GLN A 44 -0.97 3.14 9.79
CA GLN A 44 -0.74 2.45 8.52
C GLN A 44 -1.69 2.99 7.46
N LYS A 45 -2.98 3.12 7.79
CA LYS A 45 -3.99 3.70 6.88
C LYS A 45 -3.64 5.12 6.44
N SER A 46 -3.19 5.99 7.34
CA SER A 46 -2.78 7.35 6.97
C SER A 46 -1.52 7.37 6.10
N ALA A 47 -0.55 6.48 6.36
CA ALA A 47 0.62 6.34 5.51
C ALA A 47 0.26 5.83 4.10
N ASP A 48 -0.60 4.81 4.02
CA ASP A 48 -1.10 4.27 2.77
C ASP A 48 -1.90 5.32 1.99
N PHE A 49 -2.76 6.08 2.67
CA PHE A 49 -3.54 7.16 2.07
C PHE A 49 -2.66 8.27 1.47
N VAL A 50 -1.62 8.72 2.17
CA VAL A 50 -0.66 9.71 1.63
C VAL A 50 0.05 9.17 0.39
N ARG A 51 0.40 7.87 0.39
CA ARG A 51 1.02 7.21 -0.76
C ARG A 51 0.04 7.07 -1.93
N GLU A 52 -1.22 6.75 -1.69
CA GLU A 52 -2.27 6.69 -2.70
C GLU A 52 -2.55 8.06 -3.32
N LEU A 53 -2.50 9.13 -2.53
CA LEU A 53 -2.54 10.49 -3.04
C LEU A 53 -1.30 10.83 -3.89
N GLY A 54 -0.22 10.05 -3.81
CA GLY A 54 1.00 10.22 -4.58
C GLY A 54 1.97 11.26 -3.99
N HIS A 55 1.78 11.63 -2.73
CA HIS A 55 2.65 12.58 -2.03
C HIS A 55 3.75 11.87 -1.23
N ASP A 56 4.78 12.63 -0.85
CA ASP A 56 5.91 12.07 -0.12
C ASP A 56 5.63 12.10 1.39
N LEU A 57 5.51 10.93 2.00
CA LEU A 57 5.54 10.79 3.45
C LEU A 57 7.00 10.87 3.92
N MET A 58 7.34 11.93 4.65
CA MET A 58 8.71 12.16 5.14
C MET A 58 8.95 11.55 6.51
N ASN A 59 7.98 11.73 7.41
CA ASN A 59 8.10 11.27 8.79
C ASN A 59 6.73 10.92 9.36
N SER A 60 6.72 10.00 10.31
CA SER A 60 5.57 9.60 11.10
C SER A 60 6.05 9.39 12.53
N LEU A 61 5.59 10.22 13.46
CA LEU A 61 6.09 10.26 14.83
C LEU A 61 4.94 10.31 15.85
N LYS A 62 4.99 9.37 16.79
CA LYS A 62 4.23 9.42 18.05
C LYS A 62 5.01 10.24 19.06
N PHE A 63 4.45 11.33 19.60
CA PHE A 63 5.17 12.16 20.57
C PHE A 63 4.60 12.10 21.99
N ASN A 64 3.38 11.59 22.17
CA ASN A 64 2.79 11.27 23.47
C ASN A 64 1.91 10.01 23.33
N GLU A 65 1.07 9.71 24.32
CA GLU A 65 0.32 8.45 24.34
C GLU A 65 -0.79 8.38 23.27
N VAL A 66 -1.37 9.52 22.90
CA VAL A 66 -2.59 9.59 22.08
C VAL A 66 -2.43 10.43 20.80
N ASP A 67 -1.56 11.44 20.80
CA ASP A 67 -1.30 12.30 19.65
C ASP A 67 -0.21 11.72 18.74
N TRP A 68 -0.53 11.73 17.45
CA TRP A 68 0.34 11.32 16.37
C TRP A 68 0.61 12.50 15.42
N THR A 69 1.79 12.52 14.81
CA THR A 69 2.12 13.47 13.75
C THR A 69 2.61 12.78 12.50
N ILE A 70 2.15 13.24 11.35
CA ILE A 70 2.72 12.85 10.06
C ILE A 70 3.21 14.09 9.33
N VAL A 71 4.34 13.92 8.65
CA VAL A 71 5.00 14.97 7.88
C VAL A 71 4.91 14.58 6.41
N VAL A 72 4.18 15.37 5.64
CA VAL A 72 3.91 15.12 4.22
C VAL A 72 4.50 16.26 3.41
N LYS A 73 5.28 15.94 2.38
CA LYS A 73 5.74 16.90 1.39
C LYS A 73 4.86 16.80 0.16
N LYS A 74 4.27 17.94 -0.24
CA LYS A 74 3.46 17.99 -1.44
C LYS A 74 4.36 17.89 -2.67
N VAL A 75 4.00 16.97 -3.54
CA VAL A 75 4.72 16.69 -4.78
C VAL A 75 3.94 17.27 -5.97
N SER A 76 4.64 17.68 -7.03
CA SER A 76 4.05 18.18 -8.26
C SER A 76 3.16 17.12 -8.93
N GLU A 77 2.16 17.60 -9.68
CA GLU A 77 1.21 16.73 -10.40
C GLU A 77 1.90 15.88 -11.48
N GLU A 78 2.90 16.43 -12.17
CA GLU A 78 3.71 15.69 -13.13
C GLU A 78 4.41 14.48 -12.48
N THR A 79 4.95 14.65 -11.28
CA THR A 79 5.61 13.55 -10.56
C THR A 79 4.59 12.53 -10.06
N ARG A 80 3.39 12.96 -9.67
CA ARG A 80 2.29 12.05 -9.30
C ARG A 80 1.86 11.19 -10.48
N GLN A 81 1.71 11.78 -11.67
CA GLN A 81 1.34 11.05 -12.88
C GLN A 81 2.40 10.00 -13.25
N LYS A 82 3.68 10.38 -13.29
CA LYS A 82 4.78 9.43 -13.56
C LYS A 82 4.80 8.25 -12.57
N ARG A 83 4.51 8.51 -11.29
CA ARG A 83 4.45 7.47 -10.25
C ARG A 83 3.22 6.58 -10.39
N ALA A 84 2.06 7.15 -10.70
CA ALA A 84 0.83 6.38 -10.94
C ALA A 84 1.00 5.45 -12.14
N GLU A 85 1.59 5.94 -13.24
CA GLU A 85 1.94 5.13 -14.40
C GLU A 85 2.92 4.00 -14.04
N ALA A 86 3.98 4.32 -13.29
CA ALA A 86 4.94 3.30 -12.83
C ALA A 86 4.31 2.25 -11.90
N GLN A 87 3.39 2.66 -11.02
CA GLN A 87 2.66 1.74 -10.13
C GLN A 87 1.70 0.84 -10.91
N GLU A 88 1.00 1.36 -11.90
CA GLU A 88 0.13 0.57 -12.77
C GLU A 88 0.92 -0.43 -13.62
N ILE A 89 2.08 -0.03 -14.15
CA ILE A 89 2.99 -0.94 -14.84
C ILE A 89 3.47 -2.04 -13.88
N ALA A 90 3.97 -1.67 -12.70
CA ALA A 90 4.43 -2.63 -11.69
C ALA A 90 3.32 -3.59 -11.23
N LYS A 91 2.08 -3.11 -11.11
CA LYS A 91 0.93 -3.93 -10.72
C LYS A 91 0.56 -4.93 -11.81
N LYS A 92 0.58 -4.51 -13.09
CA LYS A 92 0.37 -5.42 -14.23
C LYS A 92 1.47 -6.47 -14.33
N GLU A 93 2.73 -6.08 -14.16
CA GLU A 93 3.86 -7.00 -14.12
C GLU A 93 3.76 -7.99 -12.95
N ALA A 94 3.35 -7.52 -11.76
CA ALA A 94 3.14 -8.39 -10.59
C ALA A 94 1.97 -9.37 -10.79
N GLU A 95 0.87 -8.92 -11.39
CA GLU A 95 -0.28 -9.78 -11.72
C GLU A 95 0.09 -10.83 -12.77
N GLU A 96 0.85 -10.46 -13.78
CA GLU A 96 1.36 -11.38 -14.80
C GLU A 96 2.34 -12.40 -14.19
N ALA A 97 3.26 -11.95 -13.32
CA ALA A 97 4.17 -12.83 -12.60
C ALA A 97 3.42 -13.82 -11.69
N ALA A 98 2.36 -13.37 -10.99
CA ALA A 98 1.50 -14.22 -10.17
C ALA A 98 0.74 -15.27 -11.02
N LYS A 99 0.21 -14.88 -12.19
CA LYS A 99 -0.46 -15.81 -13.12
C LYS A 99 0.53 -16.87 -13.64
N ILE A 100 1.74 -16.47 -14.01
CA ILE A 100 2.79 -17.38 -14.47
C ILE A 100 3.21 -18.33 -13.34
N ALA A 101 3.35 -17.85 -12.10
CA ALA A 101 3.67 -18.68 -10.95
C ALA A 101 2.59 -19.72 -10.66
N ALA A 102 1.31 -19.31 -10.65
CA ALA A 102 0.18 -20.20 -10.45
C ALA A 102 0.06 -21.28 -11.55
N GLN A 103 0.30 -20.90 -12.81
CA GLN A 103 0.33 -21.87 -13.93
C GLN A 103 1.46 -22.90 -13.77
N LYS A 104 2.66 -22.45 -13.36
CA LYS A 104 3.80 -23.35 -13.11
C LYS A 104 3.53 -24.30 -11.94
N GLU A 105 2.90 -23.83 -10.87
CA GLU A 105 2.49 -24.69 -9.75
C GLU A 105 1.42 -25.71 -10.17
N ALA A 106 0.41 -25.29 -10.93
CA ALA A 106 -0.63 -26.18 -11.44
C ALA A 106 -0.08 -27.26 -12.38
N GLU A 107 0.87 -26.91 -13.26
CA GLU A 107 1.53 -27.86 -14.15
C GLU A 107 2.39 -28.87 -13.38
N LYS A 108 3.12 -28.39 -12.36
CA LYS A 108 3.91 -29.26 -11.48
C LYS A 108 3.02 -30.24 -10.70
N ALA A 109 1.87 -29.77 -10.21
CA ALA A 109 0.89 -30.62 -9.52
C ALA A 109 0.30 -31.69 -10.45
N LYS A 110 -0.05 -31.32 -11.70
CA LYS A 110 -0.53 -32.29 -12.71
C LYS A 110 0.51 -33.36 -13.04
N LYS A 111 1.77 -32.97 -13.26
CA LYS A 111 2.86 -33.91 -13.55
C LYS A 111 3.15 -34.86 -12.38
N LEU A 112 2.99 -34.38 -11.15
CA LEU A 112 3.15 -35.22 -9.95
C LEU A 112 2.00 -36.23 -9.84
N ALA A 113 0.76 -35.79 -10.06
CA ALA A 113 -0.43 -36.65 -10.05
C ALA A 113 -0.39 -37.73 -11.14
N GLU A 114 0.07 -37.41 -12.36
CA GLU A 114 0.28 -38.41 -13.43
C GLU A 114 1.35 -39.43 -13.06
N LYS A 115 2.47 -39.00 -12.45
CA LYS A 115 3.51 -39.92 -11.98
C LYS A 115 3.03 -40.84 -10.87
N GLU A 116 2.21 -40.34 -9.94
CA GLU A 116 1.62 -41.15 -8.87
C GLU A 116 0.57 -42.13 -9.41
N ALA A 117 -0.27 -41.70 -10.34
CA ALA A 117 -1.24 -42.57 -11.02
C ALA A 117 -0.55 -43.68 -11.83
N ALA A 118 0.53 -43.36 -12.55
CA ALA A 118 1.31 -44.34 -13.30
C ALA A 118 1.96 -45.38 -12.36
N LYS A 119 2.55 -44.95 -11.24
CA LYS A 119 3.11 -45.86 -10.22
C LYS A 119 2.04 -46.76 -9.58
N ALA A 120 0.85 -46.23 -9.30
CA ALA A 120 -0.25 -47.00 -8.73
C ALA A 120 -0.79 -48.06 -9.70
N ALA A 121 -0.89 -47.74 -10.99
CA ALA A 121 -1.30 -48.68 -12.03
C ALA A 121 -0.29 -49.79 -12.27
N GLU A 122 1.02 -49.50 -12.15
CA GLU A 122 2.09 -50.49 -12.25
C GLU A 122 2.10 -51.45 -11.04
N ALA A 123 1.83 -50.93 -9.83
CA ALA A 123 1.73 -51.73 -8.62
C ALA A 123 0.52 -52.68 -8.60
N GLN A 124 -0.60 -52.30 -9.24
CA GLN A 124 -1.79 -53.15 -9.35
C GLN A 124 -1.67 -54.26 -10.41
N LYS A 125 -0.79 -54.11 -11.41
CA LYS A 125 -0.54 -55.15 -12.44
C LYS A 125 0.48 -56.21 -12.02
N ALA A 126 1.14 -56.03 -10.87
CA ALA A 126 2.15 -56.95 -10.34
C ALA A 126 1.60 -57.90 -9.25
N GLN A 127 0.29 -57.89 -9.00
CA GLN A 127 -0.46 -58.89 -8.21
C GLN A 127 -1.29 -59.79 -9.13
#